data_AF-A0A401LAX9-F1
#
_entry.id   AF-A0A401LAX9-F1
#
_cell.length_a   1.000
_cell.length_b   1.000
_cell.length_c   1.000
_cell.angle_alpha   90.00
_cell.angle_beta   90.00
_cell.angle_gamma   90.00
#
_symmetry.space_group_name_H-M   'P 1'
#
loop_
_entity.id
_entity.type
_entity.pdbx_description
1 polymer ?
#
loop_
_entity_poly.entity_id
_entity_poly.type
_entity_poly.pdbx_seq_one_letter_code
_entity_poly.pdbx_strand_id
1 'polypeptide(L)' 'MSFEDNEEHIINNILSCLNEETEVLRQQIVNKRKLIFDGLRIDEYKRIVVREDNEIELTYTEFEILLLLAQNAGIVFSKE' A
#
# COMPACT_ATOMS: atom_id res chain seq x y z
N MET A 1 25.30 13.12 37.52
CA MET A 1 24.50 13.18 36.28
C MET A 1 25.49 13.51 35.19
N SER A 2 25.89 12.50 34.43
CA SER A 2 26.86 12.66 33.33
C SER A 2 26.15 13.33 32.16
N PHE A 3 26.86 14.10 31.34
CA PHE A 3 26.31 14.68 30.11
C PHE A 3 25.81 13.61 29.12
N GLU A 4 26.26 12.36 29.31
CA GLU A 4 25.90 11.18 28.50
C GLU A 4 24.42 10.79 28.62
N ASP A 5 23.82 10.89 29.82
CA ASP A 5 22.41 10.51 30.04
C ASP A 5 21.47 11.38 29.17
N ASN A 6 21.82 12.64 28.97
CA ASN A 6 21.00 13.59 28.21
C ASN A 6 21.11 13.36 26.68
N GLU A 7 22.28 12.97 26.18
CA GLU A 7 22.49 12.66 24.76
C GLU A 7 21.78 11.37 24.37
N GLU A 8 21.82 10.34 25.22
CA GLU A 8 21.09 9.09 25.00
C GLU A 8 19.58 9.32 24.92
N HIS A 9 19.03 10.19 25.78
CA HIS A 9 17.62 10.58 25.70
C HIS A 9 17.25 11.31 24.40
N ILE A 10 18.12 12.19 23.90
CA ILE A 10 17.89 12.89 22.63
C ILE A 10 17.95 11.90 21.46
N ILE A 11 18.91 10.99 21.45
CA ILE A 11 19.05 9.95 20.41
C ILE A 11 17.82 9.03 20.41
N ASN A 12 17.37 8.58 21.58
CA ASN A 12 16.18 7.73 21.68
C ASN A 12 14.90 8.41 21.21
N ASN A 13 14.75 9.72 21.45
CA ASN A 13 13.64 10.51 20.92
C ASN A 13 13.71 10.67 19.40
N ILE A 14 14.90 10.89 18.83
CA ILE A 14 15.06 10.94 17.37
C ILE A 14 14.71 9.57 16.76
N LEU A 15 15.19 8.48 17.36
CA LEU A 15 14.89 7.12 16.92
C LEU A 15 13.39 6.79 17.03
N SER A 16 12.70 7.21 18.09
CA SER A 16 11.26 6.97 18.23
C SER A 16 10.45 7.69 17.15
N CYS A 17 10.76 8.95 16.86
CA CYS A 17 10.12 9.70 15.77
C CYS A 17 10.34 9.03 14.40
N LEU A 18 11.55 8.55 14.13
CA LEU A 18 11.85 7.83 12.88
C LEU A 18 11.14 6.46 12.82
N ASN A 19 11.00 5.78 13.96
CA ASN A 19 10.32 4.49 14.02
C ASN A 19 8.81 4.64 13.75
N GLU A 20 8.17 5.67 14.31
CA GLU A 20 6.75 5.96 14.06
C GLU A 20 6.49 6.30 12.59
N GLU A 21 7.32 7.15 11.97
CA GLU A 21 7.19 7.48 10.54
C GLU A 21 7.44 6.26 9.64
N THR A 22 8.44 5.43 9.96
CA THR A 22 8.75 4.24 9.16
C THR A 22 7.69 3.15 9.29
N GLU A 23 7.03 3.00 10.43
CA GLU A 23 5.91 2.07 10.60
C GLU A 23 4.65 2.53 9.84
N VAL A 24 4.35 3.84 9.82
CA VAL A 24 3.25 4.38 8.99
C VAL A 24 3.54 4.16 7.49
N LEU A 25 4.77 4.44 7.04
CA LEU A 25 5.19 4.20 5.65
C LEU A 25 5.18 2.71 5.30
N ARG A 26 5.63 1.84 6.22
CA ARG A 26 5.55 0.37 6.06
C ARG A 26 4.11 -0.09 5.96
N GLN A 27 3.21 0.41 6.81
CA GLN A 27 1.79 0.06 6.74
C GLN A 27 1.16 0.51 5.41
N GLN A 28 1.51 1.69 4.89
CA GLN A 28 1.08 2.16 3.57
C GLN A 28 1.65 1.30 2.43
N ILE A 29 2.92 0.89 2.52
CA ILE A 29 3.59 0.02 1.54
C ILE A 29 3.08 -1.42 1.61
N VAL A 30 2.69 -1.91 2.78
CA VAL A 30 2.13 -3.26 3.01
C VAL A 30 0.68 -3.31 2.55
N ASN A 31 -0.12 -2.26 2.77
CA ASN A 31 -1.48 -2.15 2.22
C ASN A 31 -1.49 -2.10 0.69
N LYS A 32 -0.39 -1.68 0.04
CA LYS A 32 -0.21 -1.79 -1.42
C LYS A 32 -0.02 -3.22 -1.93
N ARG A 33 0.19 -4.22 -1.07
CA ARG A 33 0.67 -5.54 -1.49
C ARG A 33 -0.30 -6.65 -1.13
N LYS A 34 -1.42 -6.66 -1.86
CA LYS A 34 -1.98 -7.83 -2.58
C LYS A 34 -3.36 -7.46 -3.08
N LEU A 35 -3.46 -7.06 -4.35
CA LEU A 35 -4.73 -6.92 -5.08
C LEU A 35 -5.24 -8.32 -5.47
N ILE A 36 -5.48 -9.13 -4.44
CA ILE A 36 -5.99 -10.50 -4.56
C ILE A 36 -7.37 -10.49 -3.92
N PHE A 37 -8.37 -10.60 -4.78
CA PHE A 37 -9.76 -10.83 -4.38
C PHE A 37 -10.09 -12.28 -4.68
N ASP A 38 -11.20 -12.80 -4.14
CA ASP A 38 -11.57 -14.20 -4.38
C ASP A 38 -11.63 -14.52 -5.88
N GLY A 39 -10.62 -15.28 -6.33
CA GLY A 39 -10.45 -15.66 -7.73
C GLY A 39 -9.87 -14.59 -8.67
N LEU A 40 -9.59 -13.35 -8.23
CA LEU A 40 -9.09 -12.25 -9.08
C LEU A 40 -7.71 -11.76 -8.61
N ARG A 41 -6.76 -11.67 -9.54
CA ARG A 41 -5.39 -11.16 -9.29
C ARG A 41 -5.06 -10.04 -10.26
N ILE A 42 -4.50 -8.95 -9.74
CA ILE A 42 -4.05 -7.80 -10.54
C ILE A 42 -2.54 -7.64 -10.38
N ASP A 43 -1.80 -7.67 -11.49
CA ASP A 43 -0.39 -7.29 -11.56
C ASP A 43 -0.31 -5.87 -12.13
N GLU A 44 -0.09 -4.89 -11.25
CA GLU A 44 -0.03 -3.46 -11.60
C GLU A 44 1.08 -3.15 -12.60
N TYR A 45 2.25 -3.78 -12.45
CA TYR A 45 3.43 -3.48 -13.27
C TYR A 45 3.30 -4.06 -14.68
N LYS A 46 2.75 -5.27 -14.79
CA LYS A 46 2.52 -5.92 -16.10
C LYS A 46 1.22 -5.49 -16.76
N ARG A 47 0.33 -4.84 -16.00
CA ARG A 47 -1.05 -4.51 -16.41
C ARG A 47 -1.85 -5.76 -16.82
N ILE A 48 -1.68 -6.84 -16.06
CA ILE A 48 -2.33 -8.13 -16.30
C ILE A 48 -3.37 -8.37 -15.21
N VAL A 49 -4.54 -8.87 -15.61
CA VAL A 49 -5.61 -9.29 -14.70
C VAL A 49 -5.95 -10.73 -14.98
N VAL A 50 -5.95 -11.57 -13.93
CA VAL A 50 -6.27 -12.99 -14.02
C VAL A 50 -7.46 -13.30 -13.15
N ARG A 51 -8.47 -13.99 -13.71
CA ARG A 51 -9.61 -14.54 -12.98
C ARG A 51 -9.67 -16.06 -13.14
N GLU A 52 -9.71 -16.79 -12.03
CA GLU A 52 -9.79 -18.28 -12.06
C GLU A 52 -8.76 -18.89 -13.02
N ASP A 53 -7.52 -18.40 -12.94
CA ASP A 53 -6.37 -18.77 -13.78
C ASP A 53 -6.45 -18.40 -15.28
N ASN A 54 -7.48 -17.64 -15.70
CA ASN A 54 -7.60 -17.09 -17.04
C ASN A 54 -7.26 -15.59 -17.07
N GLU A 55 -6.36 -15.19 -17.96
CA GLU A 55 -6.09 -13.77 -18.22
C GLU A 55 -7.29 -13.12 -18.91
N ILE A 56 -7.68 -11.93 -18.44
CA ILE A 56 -8.75 -11.12 -19.02
C ILE A 56 -8.11 -9.94 -19.74
N GLU A 57 -8.42 -9.79 -21.02
CA GLU A 57 -8.04 -8.61 -21.79
C GLU A 57 -8.93 -7.43 -21.37
N LEU A 58 -8.28 -6.32 -21.01
CA LEU A 58 -8.94 -5.06 -20.65
C LEU A 58 -8.37 -3.93 -21.50
N THR A 59 -9.21 -2.98 -21.87
CA THR A 59 -8.74 -1.70 -22.40
C THR A 59 -7.95 -0.93 -21.33
N TYR A 60 -7.20 0.08 -21.77
CA TYR A 60 -6.48 0.96 -20.85
C TYR A 60 -7.38 1.49 -19.72
N THR A 61 -8.54 2.04 -20.08
CA THR A 61 -9.47 2.66 -19.11
C THR A 61 -10.10 1.63 -18.18
N GLU A 62 -10.47 0.45 -18.67
CA GLU A 62 -11.03 -0.61 -17.81
C GLU A 62 -10.01 -1.09 -16.78
N PHE A 63 -8.74 -1.23 -17.18
CA PHE A 63 -7.66 -1.58 -16.25
C PHE A 63 -7.49 -0.50 -15.18
N GLU A 64 -7.41 0.78 -15.56
CA GLU A 64 -7.25 1.89 -14.60
C GLU A 64 -8.42 1.99 -13.62
N ILE A 65 -9.66 1.82 -14.11
CA ILE A 65 -10.85 1.81 -13.25
C ILE A 65 -10.78 0.63 -12.27
N LEU A 66 -10.45 -0.58 -12.74
CA LEU A 66 -10.35 -1.75 -11.89
C LEU A 66 -9.25 -1.56 -10.83
N LEU A 67 -8.09 -1.04 -11.22
CA LEU A 67 -6.97 -0.76 -10.31
C LEU A 67 -7.38 0.26 -9.24
N LEU A 68 -8.04 1.36 -9.64
CA LEU A 68 -8.56 2.38 -8.73
C LEU A 68 -9.52 1.78 -7.71
N LEU A 69 -10.50 0.99 -8.15
CA LEU A 69 -11.48 0.35 -7.28
C LEU A 69 -10.82 -0.64 -6.32
N ALA A 70 -9.86 -1.44 -6.83
CA ALA A 70 -9.16 -2.43 -6.04
C ALA A 70 -8.26 -1.81 -4.96
N GLN A 71 -7.59 -0.70 -5.27
CA GLN A 71 -6.77 0.05 -4.32
C GLN A 71 -7.61 0.80 -3.26
N ASN A 72 -8.90 1.01 -3.52
CA ASN A 72 -9.84 1.73 -2.66
C ASN A 72 -11.02 0.84 -2.22
N ALA A 73 -10.78 -0.46 -2.04
CA ALA A 73 -11.82 -1.41 -1.67
C ALA A 73 -12.55 -0.97 -0.39
N GLY A 74 -13.89 -0.99 -0.42
CA GLY A 74 -14.75 -0.52 0.68
C GLY A 74 -15.10 0.96 0.65
N ILE A 75 -14.56 1.74 -0.29
CA ILE A 75 -14.93 3.15 -0.51
C ILE A 75 -15.99 3.25 -1.62
N VAL A 76 -17.01 4.08 -1.40
CA VAL A 76 -18.07 4.36 -2.39
C VAL A 76 -17.63 5.54 -3.26
N PHE A 77 -17.68 5.35 -4.57
CA PHE A 77 -17.40 6.39 -5.56
C PHE A 77 -18.70 6.95 -6.15
N SER A 78 -18.74 8.26 -6.39
CA SER A 78 -19.69 8.88 -7.30
C SER A 78 -19.22 8.70 -8.75
N LYS A 79 -20.15 8.76 -9.70
CA LYS A 79 -19.84 8.66 -11.15
C LYS A 79 -19.39 10.00 -11.76
N GLU A 80 -19.61 11.09 -11.03
CA GLU A 80 -19.59 12.48 -11.49
C GLU A 80 -18.20 13.13 -11.35
#